data_AF-A0A839RPR5-F1
#
_entry.id   AF-A0A839RPR5-F1
#
_cell.length_a   1.000
_cell.length_b   1.000
_cell.length_c   1.000
_cell.angle_alpha   90.00
_cell.angle_beta   90.00
_cell.angle_gamma   90.00
#
_symmetry.space_group_name_H-M   'P 1'
#
loop_
_entity.id
_entity.type
_entity.pdbx_description
1 polymer ?
#
loop_
_entity_poly.entity_id
_entity_poly.type
_entity_poly.pdbx_seq_one_letter_code
_entity_poly.pdbx_strand_id
1 'polypeptide(L)'
;MLQRGNMAALTFYCASVIEDRDMGTITFVSHDGESQEAEIAEGQSLMQVATSNGIAGIDGDCGGEAACGTCHVILEAQWFGKTGDQSDEELQMLDMTPEREATSRLACQINVSAALDGMAVKLPEFQM
;
A
#
# COMPACT_ATOMS: atom_id res chain seq x y z
N MET A 1 60.92 -10.01 -5.66
CA MET A 1 61.13 -9.52 -4.28
C MET A 1 60.32 -8.25 -4.11
N LEU A 2 59.22 -8.34 -3.37
CA LEU A 2 58.50 -7.32 -2.60
C LEU A 2 58.53 -5.83 -3.03
N GLN A 3 57.35 -5.37 -3.47
CA GLN A 3 56.47 -4.40 -2.77
C GLN A 3 56.74 -2.88 -2.85
N ARG A 4 55.60 -2.15 -2.95
CA ARG A 4 55.29 -0.71 -2.70
C ARG A 4 54.91 0.02 -4.00
N GLY A 5 53.73 0.62 -4.17
CA GLY A 5 52.57 0.76 -3.29
C GLY A 5 51.46 1.57 -3.97
N ASN A 6 50.25 1.40 -3.45
CA ASN A 6 49.12 2.34 -3.43
C ASN A 6 48.52 2.85 -4.76
N MET A 7 47.69 2.00 -5.38
CA MET A 7 46.67 2.42 -6.34
C MET A 7 45.37 2.70 -5.58
N ALA A 8 45.33 3.86 -4.94
CA ALA A 8 44.17 4.32 -4.18
C ALA A 8 43.07 4.84 -5.11
N ALA A 9 41.84 4.46 -4.75
CA ALA A 9 40.56 5.10 -5.09
C ALA A 9 40.08 4.99 -6.55
N LEU A 10 39.22 4.00 -6.81
CA LEU A 10 38.03 4.15 -7.70
C LEU A 10 37.02 2.98 -7.63
N THR A 11 37.05 2.09 -6.64
CA THR A 11 36.13 0.93 -6.56
C THR A 11 35.21 0.92 -5.33
N PHE A 12 35.10 2.02 -4.58
CA PHE A 12 34.27 2.08 -3.38
C PHE A 12 33.62 3.46 -3.26
N TYR A 13 32.53 3.71 -3.97
CA TYR A 13 31.58 4.74 -3.58
C TYR A 13 30.16 4.17 -3.59
N CYS A 14 29.76 3.77 -2.39
CA CYS A 14 28.39 3.61 -1.92
C CYS A 14 27.48 2.61 -2.63
N ALA A 15 27.69 1.34 -2.28
CA ALA A 15 26.62 0.37 -2.07
C ALA A 15 25.68 0.82 -0.91
N SER A 16 25.00 1.96 -1.08
CA SER A 16 24.05 2.49 -0.08
C SER A 16 22.80 3.03 -0.76
N VAL A 17 22.19 2.22 -1.64
CA VAL A 17 20.73 2.27 -1.74
C VAL A 17 20.26 1.29 -0.67
N ILE A 18 19.49 1.78 0.29
CA ILE A 18 18.97 1.01 1.41
C ILE A 18 17.94 0.03 0.82
N GLU A 19 18.36 -1.18 0.44
CA GLU A 19 17.49 -2.31 0.09
C GLU A 19 16.95 -2.99 1.36
N ASP A 20 16.50 -2.22 2.34
CA ASP A 20 16.16 -2.73 3.68
C ASP A 20 15.01 -1.94 4.34
N ARG A 21 13.94 -1.71 3.58
CA ARG A 21 12.69 -1.11 4.09
C ARG A 21 11.41 -1.80 3.66
N ASP A 22 11.48 -2.86 2.85
CA ASP A 22 10.30 -3.63 2.50
C ASP A 22 9.97 -4.63 3.61
N MET A 23 8.77 -4.52 4.15
CA MET A 23 8.27 -5.31 5.27
C MET A 23 7.42 -6.50 4.81
N GLY A 24 7.18 -6.63 3.50
CA GLY A 24 6.28 -7.60 2.93
C GLY A 24 5.67 -7.16 1.62
N THR A 25 4.68 -7.91 1.18
CA THR A 25 3.96 -7.68 -0.08
C THR A 25 2.46 -7.72 0.15
N ILE A 26 1.72 -6.86 -0.56
CA ILE A 26 0.26 -6.89 -0.63
C ILE A 26 -0.18 -7.15 -2.06
N THR A 27 -1.17 -8.01 -2.23
CA THR A 27 -1.79 -8.31 -3.53
C THR A 27 -3.09 -7.53 -3.67
N PHE A 28 -3.18 -6.67 -4.69
CA PHE A 28 -4.40 -6.00 -5.10
C PHE A 28 -5.09 -6.82 -6.18
N VAL A 29 -6.36 -7.12 -5.98
CA VAL A 29 -7.18 -7.93 -6.89
C VAL A 29 -8.30 -7.04 -7.43
N SER A 30 -8.26 -6.72 -8.71
CA SER A 30 -9.30 -5.95 -9.40
C SER A 30 -10.61 -6.72 -9.50
N HIS A 31 -11.68 -6.01 -9.87
CA HIS A 31 -13.03 -6.59 -9.97
C HIS A 31 -13.15 -7.73 -11.02
N ASP A 32 -12.28 -7.74 -12.03
CA ASP A 32 -12.20 -8.76 -13.08
C ASP A 32 -11.27 -9.94 -12.72
N GLY A 33 -10.63 -9.88 -11.54
CA GLY A 33 -9.79 -10.94 -11.00
C GLY A 33 -8.31 -10.83 -11.38
N GLU A 34 -7.89 -9.79 -12.09
CA GLU A 34 -6.46 -9.51 -12.27
C GLU A 34 -5.82 -9.14 -10.93
N SER A 35 -4.61 -9.65 -10.69
CA SER A 35 -3.88 -9.42 -9.45
C SER A 35 -2.56 -8.74 -9.70
N GLN A 36 -2.26 -7.70 -8.93
CA GLN A 36 -0.95 -7.04 -8.93
C GLN A 36 -0.40 -6.96 -7.51
N GLU A 37 0.87 -7.32 -7.36
CA GLU A 37 1.59 -7.24 -6.10
C GLU A 37 2.28 -5.87 -5.95
N ALA A 38 2.35 -5.39 -4.71
CA ALA A 38 3.10 -4.19 -4.36
C ALA A 38 3.86 -4.43 -3.05
N GLU A 39 5.12 -4.00 -3.03
CA GLU A 39 5.95 -4.00 -1.83
C GLU A 39 5.47 -2.93 -0.85
N ILE A 40 5.49 -3.26 0.45
CA ILE A 40 5.09 -2.34 1.51
C ILE A 40 6.27 -1.91 2.37
N ALA A 41 6.37 -0.62 2.63
CA ALA A 41 7.34 -0.04 3.57
C ALA A 41 6.64 0.76 4.68
N GLU A 42 7.29 0.86 5.85
CA GLU A 42 6.75 1.66 6.96
C GLU A 42 6.52 3.12 6.57
N GLY A 43 5.48 3.71 7.16
CA GLY A 43 5.19 5.13 7.03
C GLY A 43 4.36 5.51 5.80
N GLN A 44 3.84 4.52 5.07
CA GLN A 44 2.90 4.72 3.98
C GLN A 44 1.48 4.27 4.35
N SER A 45 0.48 4.87 3.71
CA SER A 45 -0.86 4.29 3.68
C SER A 45 -0.98 3.25 2.57
N LEU A 46 -1.97 2.36 2.66
CA LEU A 46 -2.25 1.37 1.63
C LEU A 46 -2.57 2.04 0.27
N MET A 47 -3.22 3.20 0.29
CA MET A 47 -3.44 4.02 -0.92
C MET A 47 -2.13 4.52 -1.52
N GLN A 48 -1.20 4.99 -0.70
CA GLN A 48 0.12 5.45 -1.18
C GLN A 48 0.91 4.30 -1.81
N VAL A 49 0.84 3.10 -1.22
CA VAL A 49 1.44 1.89 -1.79
C VAL A 49 0.82 1.56 -3.14
N ALA A 50 -0.52 1.61 -3.24
CA ALA A 50 -1.22 1.32 -4.48
C ALA A 50 -0.86 2.30 -5.60
N THR A 51 -0.94 3.60 -5.31
CA THR A 51 -0.68 4.66 -6.29
C THR A 51 0.79 4.71 -6.71
N SER A 52 1.75 4.50 -5.80
CA SER A 52 3.17 4.47 -6.15
C SER A 52 3.56 3.28 -7.03
N ASN A 53 2.81 2.19 -6.94
CA ASN A 53 3.00 0.98 -7.76
C ASN A 53 2.09 0.94 -9.00
N GLY A 54 1.31 1.99 -9.25
CA GLY A 54 0.45 2.08 -10.43
C GLY A 54 -0.68 1.05 -10.46
N ILE A 55 -1.21 0.67 -9.28
CA ILE A 55 -2.38 -0.20 -9.18
C ILE A 55 -3.59 0.51 -9.80
N ALA A 56 -4.14 -0.06 -10.88
CA ALA A 56 -5.33 0.48 -11.52
C ALA A 56 -6.54 0.38 -10.58
N GLY A 57 -7.41 1.41 -10.58
CA GLY A 57 -8.63 1.43 -9.77
C GLY A 57 -8.45 1.97 -8.35
N ILE A 58 -7.27 2.52 -8.01
CA ILE A 58 -7.07 3.35 -6.80
C ILE A 58 -6.41 4.66 -7.23
N ASP A 59 -7.15 5.77 -7.12
CA ASP A 59 -6.66 7.09 -7.54
C ASP A 59 -6.24 7.96 -6.34
N GLY A 60 -7.02 7.94 -5.25
CA GLY A 60 -6.69 8.69 -4.04
C GLY A 60 -6.85 10.22 -4.16
N ASP A 61 -7.85 10.68 -4.93
CA ASP A 61 -8.09 12.07 -5.32
C ASP A 61 -8.05 13.12 -4.19
N CYS A 62 -8.53 12.77 -2.99
CA CYS A 62 -8.51 13.71 -1.85
C CYS A 62 -7.16 13.77 -1.11
N GLY A 63 -6.16 13.00 -1.54
CA GLY A 63 -4.85 12.95 -0.89
C GLY A 63 -4.83 12.22 0.47
N GLY A 64 -5.92 11.57 0.87
CA GLY A 64 -6.02 10.82 2.12
C GLY A 64 -6.77 11.52 3.24
N GLU A 65 -7.54 12.56 2.93
CA GLU A 65 -8.34 13.33 3.89
C GLU A 65 -9.71 12.68 4.22
N ALA A 66 -9.91 11.41 3.85
CA ALA A 66 -11.21 10.72 3.96
C ALA A 66 -12.38 11.56 3.42
N ALA A 67 -12.19 12.16 2.24
CA ALA A 67 -13.16 13.07 1.60
C ALA A 67 -13.58 12.61 0.19
N CYS A 68 -13.15 11.43 -0.25
CA CYS A 68 -13.59 10.75 -1.47
C CYS A 68 -13.69 9.23 -1.22
N GLY A 69 -14.28 8.50 -2.16
CA GLY A 69 -14.34 7.04 -2.19
C GLY A 69 -13.30 6.41 -3.13
N THR A 70 -12.51 7.17 -3.88
CA THR A 70 -11.59 6.68 -4.94
C THR A 70 -10.41 5.81 -4.49
N CYS A 71 -10.38 5.44 -3.22
CA CYS A 71 -9.44 4.48 -2.65
C CYS A 71 -10.16 3.37 -1.86
N HIS A 72 -11.44 3.13 -2.16
CA HIS A 72 -12.23 2.09 -1.52
C HIS A 72 -11.67 0.72 -1.86
N VAL A 73 -11.51 -0.07 -0.81
CA VAL A 73 -11.06 -1.45 -0.88
C VAL A 73 -11.93 -2.35 -0.02
N ILE A 74 -12.03 -3.61 -0.40
CA ILE A 74 -12.75 -4.66 0.32
C ILE A 74 -11.73 -5.66 0.84
N LEU A 75 -11.68 -5.81 2.16
CA LEU A 75 -10.72 -6.68 2.84
C LEU A 75 -11.32 -8.06 3.11
N GLU A 76 -10.49 -9.10 3.11
CA GLU A 76 -10.91 -10.35 3.73
C GLU A 76 -11.03 -10.21 5.25
N ALA A 77 -11.96 -10.94 5.86
CA ALA A 77 -12.29 -10.81 7.27
C ALA A 77 -11.08 -11.01 8.21
N GLN A 78 -10.11 -11.85 7.82
CA GLN A 78 -8.90 -12.09 8.60
C GLN A 78 -7.95 -10.89 8.68
N TRP A 79 -8.05 -9.95 7.73
CA TRP A 79 -7.22 -8.75 7.66
C TRP A 79 -7.90 -7.53 8.26
N PHE A 80 -9.23 -7.48 8.25
CA PHE A 80 -9.99 -6.32 8.70
C PHE A 80 -9.62 -5.86 10.12
N GLY A 81 -9.47 -6.79 11.07
CA GLY A 81 -9.06 -6.45 12.45
C GLY A 81 -7.62 -5.95 12.58
N LYS A 82 -6.79 -6.05 11.54
CA LYS A 82 -5.40 -5.62 11.53
C LYS A 82 -5.21 -4.22 10.91
N THR A 83 -6.25 -3.65 10.30
CA THR A 83 -6.17 -2.36 9.59
C THR A 83 -6.50 -1.16 10.48
N GLY A 84 -6.59 -1.37 11.79
CA GLY A 84 -6.97 -0.35 12.76
C GLY A 84 -8.46 -0.03 12.73
N ASP A 85 -8.89 0.86 13.61
CA ASP A 85 -10.28 1.28 13.71
C ASP A 85 -10.66 2.25 12.58
N GLN A 86 -11.95 2.30 12.26
CA GLN A 86 -12.52 3.27 11.32
C GLN A 86 -12.88 4.56 12.06
N SER A 87 -12.56 5.71 11.46
CA SER A 87 -13.01 7.00 11.99
C SER A 87 -14.46 7.30 11.55
N ASP A 88 -15.08 8.29 12.20
CA ASP A 88 -16.43 8.73 11.82
C ASP A 88 -16.45 9.30 10.39
N GLU A 89 -15.40 10.01 9.98
CA GLU A 89 -15.24 10.55 8.63
C GLU A 89 -15.10 9.43 7.60
N GLU A 90 -14.30 8.40 7.91
CA GLU A 90 -14.16 7.22 7.05
C GLU A 90 -15.52 6.52 6.88
N LEU A 91 -16.26 6.31 7.96
CA LEU A 91 -17.57 5.66 7.93
C LEU A 91 -18.60 6.46 7.12
N GLN A 92 -18.63 7.78 7.28
CA GLN A 92 -19.51 8.66 6.51
C GLN A 92 -19.24 8.57 5.01
N MET A 93 -17.97 8.57 4.62
CA MET A 93 -17.61 8.40 3.21
C MET A 93 -17.94 7.02 2.67
N LEU A 94 -17.68 5.96 3.44
CA LEU A 94 -18.02 4.60 3.05
C LEU A 94 -19.55 4.43 2.90
N ASP A 95 -20.38 5.03 3.76
CA ASP A 95 -21.85 5.02 3.63
C ASP A 95 -22.35 5.56 2.28
N MET A 96 -21.57 6.46 1.67
CA MET A 96 -21.87 7.06 0.36
C MET A 96 -21.18 6.34 -0.80
N THR A 97 -20.27 5.41 -0.53
CA THR A 97 -19.45 4.72 -1.52
C THR A 97 -20.23 3.54 -2.14
N PRO A 98 -20.24 3.40 -3.48
CA PRO A 98 -20.88 2.25 -4.14
C PRO A 98 -20.21 0.93 -3.72
N GLU A 99 -20.95 -0.17 -3.81
CA GLU A 99 -20.41 -1.51 -3.54
C GLU A 99 -19.77 -1.69 -2.15
N ARG A 100 -20.14 -0.85 -1.17
CA ARG A 100 -19.69 -1.01 0.21
C ARG A 100 -20.09 -2.39 0.75
N GLU A 101 -19.13 -3.04 1.38
CA GLU A 101 -19.27 -4.24 2.18
C GLU A 101 -18.93 -4.00 3.66
N ALA A 102 -19.20 -4.99 4.51
CA ALA A 102 -18.92 -4.93 5.94
C ALA A 102 -17.42 -4.78 6.26
N THR A 103 -16.55 -5.30 5.39
CA THR A 103 -15.09 -5.21 5.53
C THR A 103 -14.48 -4.14 4.62
N SER A 104 -15.31 -3.23 4.09
CA SER A 104 -14.82 -2.10 3.31
C SER A 104 -14.06 -1.10 4.16
N ARG A 105 -12.98 -0.58 3.58
CA ARG A 105 -12.13 0.47 4.16
C ARG A 105 -11.76 1.47 3.08
N LEU A 106 -11.40 2.68 3.49
CA LEU A 106 -10.65 3.60 2.63
C LEU A 106 -9.17 3.28 2.78
N ALA A 107 -8.51 2.86 1.69
CA ALA A 107 -7.10 2.46 1.73
C ALA A 107 -6.17 3.58 2.22
N CYS A 108 -6.57 4.84 2.08
CA CYS A 108 -5.80 5.97 2.60
C CYS A 108 -5.79 6.04 4.14
N GLN A 109 -6.77 5.44 4.81
CA GLN A 109 -6.86 5.41 6.28
C GLN A 109 -6.18 4.17 6.90
N ILE A 110 -5.64 3.28 6.05
CA ILE A 110 -4.91 2.09 6.50
C ILE A 110 -3.42 2.38 6.44
N ASN A 111 -2.76 2.45 7.60
CA ASN A 111 -1.30 2.48 7.66
C ASN A 111 -0.73 1.07 7.45
N VAL A 112 0.21 0.91 6.51
CA VAL A 112 0.84 -0.40 6.28
C VAL A 112 1.82 -0.74 7.41
N SER A 113 1.92 -2.05 7.69
CA SER A 113 2.85 -2.60 8.67
C SER A 113 3.16 -4.05 8.30
N ALA A 114 4.21 -4.63 8.90
CA ALA A 114 4.55 -6.05 8.73
C ALA A 114 3.40 -7.01 9.06
N ALA A 115 2.41 -6.58 9.87
CA ALA A 115 1.25 -7.42 10.18
C ALA A 115 0.32 -7.65 8.99
N LEU A 116 0.47 -6.86 7.92
CA LEU A 116 -0.28 -6.93 6.66
C LEU A 116 0.47 -7.65 5.54
N ASP A 117 1.67 -8.18 5.79
CA ASP A 117 2.39 -8.98 4.81
C ASP A 117 1.56 -10.19 4.35
N GLY A 118 1.47 -10.38 3.04
CA GLY A 118 0.65 -11.40 2.38
C GLY A 118 -0.84 -11.07 2.31
N MET A 119 -1.25 -9.83 2.64
CA MET A 119 -2.65 -9.43 2.52
C MET A 119 -3.10 -9.40 1.05
N ALA A 120 -4.29 -9.94 0.80
CA ALA A 120 -5.01 -9.74 -0.44
C ALA A 120 -6.13 -8.71 -0.22
N VAL A 121 -6.24 -7.76 -1.13
CA VAL A 121 -7.17 -6.64 -1.08
C VAL A 121 -7.96 -6.61 -2.38
N LYS A 122 -9.29 -6.57 -2.31
CA LYS A 122 -10.15 -6.50 -3.50
C LYS A 122 -10.52 -5.06 -3.81
N LEU A 123 -10.57 -4.73 -5.10
CA LEU A 123 -11.08 -3.46 -5.60
C LEU A 123 -12.52 -3.65 -6.10
N PRO A 124 -13.43 -2.69 -5.81
CA PRO A 124 -14.77 -2.68 -6.40
C PRO A 124 -14.70 -2.47 -7.92
N GLU A 125 -15.81 -2.72 -8.62
CA GLU A 125 -15.90 -2.37 -10.06
C GLU A 125 -15.93 -0.85 -10.25
N PHE A 126 -16.58 -0.12 -9.35
CA PHE A 126 -16.71 1.34 -9.42
C PHE A 126 -16.15 2.08 -8.21
N GLN A 127 -15.38 3.13 -8.48
CA GLN A 127 -14.85 4.08 -7.50
C GLN A 127 -15.59 5.43 -7.60
N MET A 128 -15.68 6.18 -6.49
CA MET A 128 -16.37 7.49 -6.42
C MET A 128 -15.49 8.61 -5.87
#